data_AF-A0A1I2VCV6-F1
#
_entry.id   AF-A0A1I2VCV6-F1
#
_cell.length_a   1.000
_cell.length_b   1.000
_cell.length_c   1.000
_cell.angle_alpha   90.00
_cell.angle_beta   90.00
_cell.angle_gamma   90.00
#
_symmetry.space_group_name_H-M   'P 1'
#
loop_
_entity.id
_entity.type
_entity.pdbx_description
1 polymer ?
#
loop_
_entity_poly.entity_id
_entity_poly.type
_entity_poly.pdbx_seq_one_letter_code
_entity_poly.pdbx_strand_id
1 'polypeptide(L)'
;MAGHSLETVSDVVDRLAERESRERSDIAKEWLAITGQSSGLNWNYFLMLVGIPGVKADRMVIRFVTETLGRPKEVSSKEASRLVEAVADDLNLNYIQLDHTIWRCQSPTRDYL
;
A
#
# COMPACT_ATOMS: atom_id res chain seq x y z
N MET A 1 -16.19 10.93 8.21
CA MET A 1 -15.55 10.47 9.46
C MET A 1 -16.50 10.59 10.66
N ALA A 2 -17.07 11.76 10.93
CA ALA A 2 -18.06 11.92 12.02
C ALA A 2 -19.29 10.97 11.93
N GLY A 3 -19.81 10.73 10.71
CA GLY A 3 -20.88 9.73 10.49
C GLY A 3 -20.47 8.27 10.72
N HIS A 4 -19.18 7.98 10.91
CA HIS A 4 -18.62 6.66 11.22
C HIS A 4 -18.03 6.57 12.63
N SER A 5 -18.25 7.60 13.46
CA SER A 5 -17.68 7.73 14.82
C SER A 5 -16.15 7.68 14.84
N LEU A 6 -15.50 8.23 13.81
CA LEU A 6 -14.05 8.43 13.76
C LEU A 6 -13.76 9.91 14.01
N GLU A 7 -13.45 10.27 15.25
CA GLU A 7 -13.22 11.66 15.67
C GLU A 7 -11.72 11.95 15.88
N THR A 8 -10.91 10.92 16.12
CA THR A 8 -9.48 11.03 16.40
C THR A 8 -8.64 10.11 15.53
N VAL A 9 -7.33 10.37 15.47
CA VAL A 9 -6.35 9.49 14.81
C VAL A 9 -6.34 8.10 15.47
N SER A 10 -6.49 8.01 16.79
CA SER A 10 -6.54 6.73 17.51
C SER A 10 -7.70 5.87 17.03
N ASP A 11 -8.89 6.47 16.87
CA ASP A 11 -10.08 5.73 16.39
C ASP A 11 -9.84 5.10 15.01
N VAL A 12 -9.10 5.82 14.15
CA VAL A 12 -8.73 5.34 12.81
C VAL A 12 -7.75 4.18 12.92
N VAL A 13 -6.69 4.32 13.73
CA VAL A 13 -5.69 3.28 13.95
C VAL A 13 -6.33 2.03 14.52
N ASP A 14 -7.11 2.15 15.59
CA ASP A 14 -7.75 1.01 16.27
C ASP A 14 -8.70 0.25 15.34
N ARG A 15 -9.47 0.98 14.53
CA ARG A 15 -10.45 0.38 13.61
C ARG A 15 -9.82 -0.21 12.35
N LEU A 16 -8.70 0.33 11.90
CA LEU A 16 -8.09 0.01 10.58
C LEU A 16 -6.67 -0.57 10.68
N ALA A 17 -6.20 -0.95 11.87
CA ALA A 17 -4.89 -1.57 12.05
C ALA A 17 -4.73 -2.80 11.15
N GLU A 18 -5.74 -3.66 11.10
CA GLU A 18 -5.71 -4.87 10.29
C GLU A 18 -5.96 -4.58 8.80
N ARG A 19 -5.21 -5.28 7.93
CA ARG A 19 -5.37 -5.18 6.47
C ARG A 19 -6.78 -5.52 6.01
N GLU A 20 -7.33 -6.62 6.52
CA GLU A 20 -8.67 -7.08 6.14
C GLU A 20 -9.78 -6.09 6.54
N SER A 21 -9.58 -5.33 7.64
CA SER A 21 -10.46 -4.24 8.04
C SER A 21 -10.37 -3.06 7.07
N ARG A 22 -9.17 -2.71 6.60
CA ARG A 22 -8.96 -1.68 5.57
C ARG A 22 -9.61 -2.03 4.24
N GLU A 23 -9.47 -3.28 3.80
CA GLU A 23 -9.99 -3.74 2.50
C GLU A 23 -11.51 -3.79 2.44
N ARG A 24 -12.17 -4.03 3.58
CA ARG A 24 -13.63 -4.11 3.70
C ARG A 24 -14.27 -2.80 4.18
N SER A 25 -13.46 -1.77 4.41
CA SER A 25 -13.90 -0.51 5.01
C SER A 25 -14.89 0.24 4.13
N ASP A 26 -16.11 0.45 4.64
CA ASP A 26 -17.10 1.31 3.99
C ASP A 26 -16.66 2.79 3.98
N ILE A 27 -15.86 3.21 4.98
CA ILE A 27 -15.22 4.53 5.00
C ILE A 27 -14.27 4.68 3.82
N ALA A 28 -13.51 3.64 3.46
CA ALA A 28 -12.63 3.68 2.30
C ALA A 28 -13.45 3.85 1.01
N LYS A 29 -14.59 3.14 0.89
CA LYS A 29 -15.49 3.26 -0.27
C LYS A 29 -16.05 4.68 -0.40
N GLU A 30 -16.55 5.25 0.70
CA GLU A 30 -17.07 6.63 0.72
C GLU A 30 -15.97 7.65 0.42
N TRP A 31 -14.77 7.47 0.96
CA TRP A 31 -13.63 8.33 0.71
C TRP A 31 -13.27 8.37 -0.79
N LEU A 32 -13.21 7.20 -1.43
CA LEU A 32 -12.92 7.09 -2.86
C LEU A 32 -14.02 7.67 -3.76
N ALA A 33 -15.24 7.85 -3.23
CA ALA A 33 -16.35 8.48 -3.95
C ALA A 33 -16.28 10.03 -3.94
N ILE A 34 -15.41 10.63 -3.10
CA ILE A 34 -15.21 12.09 -3.08
C ILE A 34 -14.51 12.51 -4.39
N THR A 35 -14.99 13.58 -5.01
CA THR A 35 -14.37 14.12 -6.24
C THR A 35 -12.90 14.45 -6.02
N GLY A 36 -12.03 13.95 -6.89
CA GLY A 36 -10.57 14.12 -6.77
C GLY A 36 -9.89 13.08 -5.86
N GLN A 37 -10.66 12.21 -5.22
CA GLN A 37 -10.17 11.21 -4.26
C GLN A 37 -10.32 9.77 -4.78
N SER A 38 -10.63 9.56 -6.05
CA SER A 38 -10.92 8.23 -6.60
C SER A 38 -9.69 7.38 -6.92
N SER A 39 -8.48 7.93 -6.90
CA SER A 39 -7.27 7.24 -7.40
C SER A 39 -6.73 6.15 -6.46
N GLY A 40 -7.27 5.95 -5.26
CA GLY A 40 -6.78 4.97 -4.26
C GLY A 40 -5.43 5.34 -3.64
N LEU A 41 -4.60 6.07 -4.38
CA LEU A 41 -3.32 6.62 -3.97
C LEU A 41 -3.46 7.56 -2.77
N ASN A 42 -4.60 8.24 -2.66
CA ASN A 42 -4.94 9.14 -1.57
C ASN A 42 -5.34 8.40 -0.28
N TRP A 43 -5.99 7.24 -0.38
CA TRP A 43 -6.48 6.45 0.75
C TRP A 43 -5.32 5.76 1.44
N ASN A 44 -4.46 5.08 0.67
CA ASN A 44 -3.25 4.49 1.23
C ASN A 44 -2.32 5.56 1.82
N TYR A 45 -2.22 6.72 1.18
CA TYR A 45 -1.43 7.83 1.71
C TYR A 45 -2.03 8.39 3.00
N PHE A 46 -3.36 8.53 3.07
CA PHE A 46 -4.06 8.88 4.32
C PHE A 46 -3.73 7.89 5.44
N LEU A 47 -3.81 6.59 5.18
CA LEU A 47 -3.48 5.54 6.16
C LEU A 47 -2.02 5.66 6.66
N MET A 48 -1.08 5.94 5.75
CA MET A 48 0.32 6.19 6.13
C MET A 48 0.47 7.43 7.02
N LEU A 49 -0.24 8.53 6.73
CA LEU A 49 -0.18 9.76 7.53
C LEU A 49 -0.74 9.57 8.95
N VAL A 50 -1.71 8.67 9.14
CA VAL A 50 -2.23 8.31 10.46
C VAL A 50 -1.44 7.20 11.15
N GLY A 51 -0.30 6.78 10.58
CA GLY A 51 0.62 5.82 11.20
C GLY A 51 0.30 4.36 10.95
N ILE A 52 -0.63 4.04 10.03
CA ILE A 52 -0.90 2.66 9.64
C ILE A 52 0.06 2.27 8.50
N PRO A 53 1.02 1.35 8.75
CA PRO A 53 2.00 0.98 7.75
C PRO A 53 1.39 0.16 6.61
N GLY A 54 2.02 0.25 5.44
CA GLY A 54 1.68 -0.55 4.27
C GLY A 54 2.59 -0.24 3.10
N VAL A 55 2.57 -1.11 2.09
CA VAL A 55 3.32 -0.95 0.85
C VAL A 55 2.39 -0.36 -0.20
N LYS A 56 2.72 0.85 -0.66
CA LYS A 56 2.06 1.46 -1.82
C LYS A 56 2.66 0.83 -3.08
N ALA A 57 2.01 -0.19 -3.61
CA ALA A 57 2.46 -0.82 -4.84
C ALA A 57 2.29 0.13 -6.05
N ASP A 58 3.35 0.87 -6.37
CA ASP A 58 3.47 1.66 -7.58
C ASP A 58 3.91 0.81 -8.78
N ARG A 59 4.20 1.44 -9.92
CA ARG A 59 4.63 0.73 -11.13
C ARG A 59 5.91 -0.09 -10.91
N MET A 60 6.83 0.35 -10.06
CA MET A 60 8.10 -0.34 -9.83
C MET A 60 7.88 -1.59 -8.99
N VAL A 61 7.08 -1.48 -7.93
CA VAL A 61 6.71 -2.62 -7.08
C VAL A 61 5.89 -3.65 -7.86
N ILE A 62 4.91 -3.20 -8.65
CA ILE A 62 4.10 -4.09 -9.52
C ILE A 62 5.00 -4.83 -10.50
N ARG A 63 5.92 -4.12 -11.15
CA ARG A 63 6.88 -4.71 -12.08
C ARG A 63 7.76 -5.76 -11.39
N PHE A 64 8.35 -5.41 -10.24
CA PHE A 64 9.18 -6.33 -9.46
C PHE A 64 8.44 -7.63 -9.13
N VAL A 65 7.22 -7.52 -8.61
CA VAL A 65 6.43 -8.71 -8.23
C VAL A 65 6.06 -9.53 -9.46
N THR A 66 5.65 -8.88 -10.55
CA THR A 66 5.29 -9.56 -11.81
C THR A 66 6.47 -10.35 -12.37
N GLU A 67 7.64 -9.72 -12.46
CA GLU A 67 8.89 -10.33 -12.96
C GLU A 67 9.35 -11.46 -12.03
N THR A 68 9.36 -11.24 -10.71
CA THR A 68 9.79 -12.24 -9.72
C THR A 68 8.91 -13.49 -9.75
N LEU A 69 7.60 -13.34 -9.98
CA LEU A 69 6.67 -14.46 -10.10
C LEU A 69 6.63 -15.08 -11.50
N GLY A 70 7.36 -14.54 -12.48
CA GLY A 70 7.33 -15.00 -13.86
C GLY A 70 5.95 -14.93 -14.51
N ARG A 71 5.11 -13.96 -14.11
CA ARG A 71 3.73 -13.86 -14.60
C ARG A 71 3.69 -13.23 -16.00
N PRO A 72 2.88 -13.77 -16.93
CA PRO A 72 2.75 -13.21 -18.27
C PRO A 72 1.90 -11.93 -18.32
N LYS A 73 1.18 -11.61 -17.23
CA LYS A 73 0.39 -10.38 -17.08
C LYS A 73 0.77 -9.70 -15.78
N GLU A 74 0.72 -8.37 -15.77
CA GLU A 74 0.96 -7.57 -14.57
C GLU A 74 -0.01 -7.96 -13.45
N VAL A 75 0.53 -8.13 -12.24
CA VAL A 75 -0.28 -8.29 -11.04
C VAL A 75 -0.97 -6.97 -10.68
N SER A 76 -2.09 -7.06 -9.98
CA SER A 76 -2.75 -5.84 -9.50
C SER A 76 -1.92 -5.14 -8.42
N SER A 77 -2.09 -3.83 -8.25
CA SER A 77 -1.46 -3.08 -7.14
C SER A 77 -1.83 -3.67 -5.76
N LYS A 78 -3.07 -4.11 -5.59
CA LYS A 78 -3.53 -4.77 -4.37
C LYS A 78 -2.79 -6.07 -4.10
N GLU A 79 -2.63 -6.91 -5.13
CA GLU A 79 -1.90 -8.18 -5.03
C GLU A 79 -0.42 -7.96 -4.75
N ALA A 80 0.24 -7.06 -5.48
CA ALA A 80 1.64 -6.71 -5.26
C ALA A 80 1.88 -6.21 -3.82
N SER A 81 1.05 -5.28 -3.34
CA SER A 81 1.10 -4.76 -1.97
C SER A 81 0.96 -5.88 -0.93
N ARG A 82 -0.01 -6.79 -1.12
CA ARG A 82 -0.23 -7.93 -0.20
C ARG A 82 0.96 -8.88 -0.15
N LEU A 83 1.55 -9.19 -1.30
CA LEU A 83 2.70 -10.10 -1.37
C LEU A 83 3.96 -9.50 -0.75
N VAL A 84 4.23 -8.22 -1.00
CA VAL A 84 5.42 -7.55 -0.42
C VAL A 84 5.27 -7.41 1.09
N GLU A 85 4.08 -7.05 1.60
CA GLU A 85 3.84 -7.00 3.05
C GLU A 85 3.98 -8.39 3.70
N ALA A 86 3.40 -9.43 3.09
CA ALA A 86 3.54 -10.80 3.62
C ALA A 86 5.01 -11.25 3.68
N VAL A 87 5.81 -10.96 2.65
CA VAL A 87 7.25 -11.25 2.65
C VAL A 87 7.98 -10.42 3.72
N ALA A 88 7.61 -9.16 3.90
CA ALA A 88 8.21 -8.33 4.94
C ALA A 88 7.89 -8.87 6.34
N ASP A 89 6.65 -9.30 6.58
CA ASP A 89 6.25 -9.92 7.84
C ASP A 89 7.00 -11.23 8.09
N ASP A 90 7.04 -12.12 7.09
CA ASP A 90 7.72 -13.43 7.17
C ASP A 90 9.24 -13.26 7.45
N LEU A 91 9.84 -12.20 6.92
CA LEU A 91 11.26 -11.89 7.10
C LEU A 91 11.53 -10.92 8.27
N ASN A 92 10.49 -10.48 8.99
CA ASN A 92 10.54 -9.47 10.04
C ASN A 92 11.28 -8.18 9.60
N LEU A 93 10.99 -7.72 8.38
CA LEU A 93 11.53 -6.51 7.77
C LEU A 93 10.54 -5.35 7.87
N ASN A 94 11.08 -4.14 7.99
CA ASN A 94 10.26 -2.95 7.88
C ASN A 94 9.76 -2.76 6.44
N TYR A 95 8.46 -2.51 6.27
CA TYR A 95 7.82 -2.38 4.96
C TYR A 95 8.45 -1.28 4.09
N ILE A 96 8.80 -0.14 4.69
CA ILE A 96 9.42 0.99 4.00
C ILE A 96 10.82 0.61 3.53
N GLN A 97 11.59 -0.13 4.32
CA GLN A 97 12.92 -0.58 3.95
C GLN A 97 12.88 -1.59 2.78
N LEU A 98 11.92 -2.51 2.79
CA LEU A 98 11.73 -3.46 1.70
C LEU A 98 11.27 -2.75 0.42
N ASP A 99 10.30 -1.83 0.52
CA ASP A 99 9.83 -1.01 -0.60
C ASP A 99 10.99 -0.21 -1.24
N HIS A 100 11.79 0.50 -0.44
CA HIS A 100 12.97 1.20 -0.93
C HIS A 100 13.99 0.28 -1.59
N THR A 101 14.14 -0.95 -1.10
CA THR A 101 15.08 -1.92 -1.69
C THR A 101 14.57 -2.42 -3.03
N ILE A 102 13.28 -2.76 -3.14
CA ILE A 102 12.61 -3.10 -4.40
C ILE A 102 12.76 -1.96 -5.40
N TRP A 103 12.51 -0.73 -4.96
CA TRP A 103 12.63 0.45 -5.81
C TRP A 103 14.05 0.63 -6.35
N ARG A 104 15.08 0.42 -5.52
CA ARG A 104 16.48 0.44 -5.97
C ARG A 104 16.80 -0.66 -6.97
N CYS A 105 16.25 -1.86 -6.80
CA CYS A 105 16.45 -2.97 -7.74
C CYS A 105 15.84 -2.70 -9.12
N GLN A 106 14.68 -2.05 -9.15
CA GLN A 106 13.94 -1.77 -10.39
C GLN A 106 14.35 -0.46 -11.05
N SER A 107 14.90 0.48 -10.28
CA SER A 107 15.34 1.75 -10.82
C SER A 107 16.48 1.53 -11.81
N PRO A 108 16.48 2.21 -12.97
CA PRO A 108 17.61 2.17 -13.87
C PRO A 108 18.86 2.53 -13.07
N THR A 109 19.89 1.69 -13.13
CA THR A 109 21.23 2.08 -12.71
C THR A 109 21.53 3.40 -13.41
N ARG A 110 21.92 4.43 -12.67
CA ARG A 110 22.49 5.65 -13.26
C ARG A 110 23.83 5.25 -13.88
N ASP A 111 23.80 4.67 -15.06
CA ASP A 111 24.98 4.50 -15.89
C ASP A 111 25.28 5.87 -16.51
N TYR A 112 26.01 6.68 -15.75
CA TYR A 112 26.82 7.76 -16.32
C TYR A 112 28.19 7.17 -16.64
N LEU A 113 28.30 6.50 -17.79
CA LEU A 113 29.55 6.22 -18.47
C LEU A 113 29.38 6.48 -19.96
#